data_AF-A0A952S6F7-F1
#
_entry.id   AF-A0A952S6F7-F1
#
_cell.length_a   1.000
_cell.length_b   1.000
_cell.length_c   1.000
_cell.angle_alpha   90.00
_cell.angle_beta   90.00
_cell.angle_gamma   90.00
#
_symmetry.space_group_name_H-M   'P 1'
#
loop_
_entity.id
_entity.type
_entity.pdbx_description
1 polymer ?
#
loop_
_entity_poly.entity_id
_entity_poly.type
_entity_poly.pdbx_seq_one_letter_code
_entity_poly.pdbx_strand_id
1 'polypeptide(L)'
;MTMVEWDSYTAKTAHNEINRSFSTRKRAGEVPIDEASLISTNTAEGSSGAEMVSLVRNVWQATCRLSLYQRRALLLHSSDLMIYFLEFGVSETAIVESLEVSSEQWRDILERLPLSDIEIAEIARPHKRDRDREAAKRAIRKARFDARRKLGRLRK
;
A
#
# COMPACT_ATOMS: atom_id res chain seq x y z
N MET A 1 6.97 34.29 18.33
CA MET A 1 6.70 33.34 17.23
C MET A 1 5.22 33.09 17.18
N THR A 2 4.54 33.66 16.20
CA THR A 2 3.09 33.55 16.03
C THR A 2 2.72 32.24 15.34
N MET A 3 1.45 31.84 15.44
CA MET A 3 0.96 30.57 14.87
C MET A 3 1.17 30.52 13.33
N VAL A 4 1.04 31.68 12.67
CA VAL A 4 1.30 31.84 11.23
C VAL A 4 2.78 31.68 10.88
N GLU A 5 3.69 32.12 11.75
CA GLU A 5 5.14 31.91 11.57
C GLU A 5 5.51 30.43 11.77
N TRP A 6 4.82 29.73 12.67
CA TRP A 6 4.96 28.28 12.86
C TRP A 6 4.51 27.49 11.63
N ASP A 7 3.35 27.81 11.06
CA ASP A 7 2.84 27.14 9.86
C ASP A 7 3.72 27.42 8.63
N SER A 8 4.25 28.64 8.51
CA SER A 8 5.20 28.97 7.44
C SER A 8 6.52 28.20 7.60
N TYR A 9 6.98 28.03 8.84
CA TYR A 9 8.22 27.32 9.13
C TYR A 9 8.09 25.81 8.92
N THR A 10 6.98 25.20 9.34
CA THR A 10 6.70 23.77 9.12
C THR A 10 6.51 23.47 7.65
N ALA A 11 5.78 24.32 6.91
CA ALA A 11 5.61 24.17 5.46
C ALA A 11 6.95 24.27 4.72
N LYS A 12 7.81 25.23 5.08
CA LYS A 12 9.16 25.36 4.50
C LYS A 12 10.06 24.18 4.86
N THR A 13 9.98 23.69 6.09
CA THR A 13 10.78 22.54 6.54
C THR A 13 10.35 21.26 5.83
N ALA A 14 9.04 21.02 5.71
CA ALA A 14 8.50 19.90 4.96
C ALA A 14 8.88 19.98 3.47
N HIS A 15 8.74 21.15 2.85
CA HIS A 15 9.11 21.36 1.45
C HIS A 15 10.62 21.13 1.21
N ASN A 16 11.47 21.61 2.13
CA ASN A 16 12.92 21.42 2.05
C ASN A 16 13.31 19.96 2.23
N GLU A 17 12.71 19.24 3.17
CA GLU A 17 13.00 17.82 3.41
C GLU A 17 12.53 16.95 2.22
N ILE A 18 11.36 17.27 1.66
CA ILE A 18 10.85 16.65 0.44
C ILE A 18 11.84 16.88 -0.72
N ASN A 19 12.27 18.11 -0.98
CA ASN A 19 13.23 18.41 -2.05
C ASN A 19 14.61 17.76 -1.81
N ARG A 20 15.04 17.65 -0.55
CA ARG A 20 16.28 16.96 -0.18
C ARG A 20 16.17 15.45 -0.45
N SER A 21 15.01 14.85 -0.17
CA SER A 21 14.75 13.44 -0.47
C SER A 21 14.72 13.17 -1.98
N PHE A 22 14.12 14.06 -2.77
CA PHE A 22 14.02 13.92 -4.24
C PHE A 22 15.35 14.18 -4.95
N SER A 23 16.14 15.16 -4.50
CA SER A 23 17.49 15.40 -5.04
C SER A 23 18.46 14.25 -4.73
N THR A 24 18.30 13.60 -3.58
CA THR A 24 19.08 12.41 -3.20
C THR A 24 18.59 11.16 -3.97
N ARG A 25 17.28 11.01 -4.21
CA ARG A 25 16.70 9.90 -4.99
C ARG A 25 17.02 9.96 -6.49
N LYS A 26 17.35 11.12 -7.06
CA LYS A 26 17.76 11.23 -8.49
C LYS A 26 19.01 10.40 -8.85
N ARG A 27 19.74 9.85 -7.87
CA ARG A 27 20.85 8.90 -8.09
C ARG A 27 20.48 7.41 -7.92
N ALA A 28 19.27 7.09 -7.45
CA ALA A 28 18.80 5.72 -7.40
C ALA A 28 17.97 5.45 -8.66
N GLY A 29 18.63 4.85 -9.66
CA GLY A 29 18.02 4.53 -10.95
C GLY A 29 16.72 3.75 -10.81
N GLU A 30 15.79 3.98 -11.75
CA GLU A 30 14.63 3.13 -11.96
C GLU A 30 15.11 1.69 -12.14
N VAL A 31 14.80 0.81 -11.19
CA VAL A 31 15.15 -0.61 -11.27
C VAL A 31 14.01 -1.35 -11.97
N PRO A 32 14.24 -1.92 -13.16
CA PRO A 32 13.25 -2.76 -13.84
C PRO A 32 12.92 -4.01 -13.01
N ILE A 33 11.68 -4.49 -13.15
CA ILE A 33 11.07 -5.57 -12.35
C ILE A 33 11.83 -6.91 -12.40
N ASP A 34 12.75 -7.10 -13.34
CA ASP A 34 13.39 -8.40 -13.60
C ASP A 34 14.72 -8.67 -12.86
N GLU A 35 15.23 -7.70 -12.08
CA GLU A 35 16.50 -7.86 -11.32
C GLU A 35 16.31 -7.91 -9.80
N ALA A 36 15.18 -8.42 -9.32
CA ALA A 36 14.86 -8.49 -7.88
C ALA A 36 15.76 -9.44 -7.05
N SER A 37 16.78 -10.07 -7.65
CA SER A 37 17.60 -11.10 -7.02
C SER A 37 19.02 -10.67 -6.61
N LEU A 38 19.49 -9.47 -6.96
CA LEU A 38 20.92 -9.11 -6.76
C LEU A 38 21.17 -7.68 -6.26
N ILE A 39 20.57 -7.27 -5.13
CA ILE A 39 21.08 -6.10 -4.41
C ILE A 39 21.19 -6.41 -2.91
N SER A 40 22.41 -6.79 -2.50
CA SER A 40 22.83 -6.81 -1.09
C SER A 40 22.54 -5.47 -0.44
N THR A 41 21.68 -5.48 0.57
CA THR A 41 21.35 -4.34 1.41
C THR A 41 22.48 -4.09 2.42
N ASN A 42 23.54 -3.41 1.99
CA ASN A 42 24.41 -2.67 2.92
C ASN A 42 23.71 -1.36 3.26
N THR A 43 22.76 -1.40 4.20
CA THR A 43 22.16 -0.20 4.81
C THR A 43 22.63 -0.10 6.25
N ALA A 44 23.21 1.05 6.61
CA ALA A 44 23.74 1.32 7.94
C ALA A 44 22.64 1.18 9.01
N GLU A 45 22.88 0.30 9.99
CA GLU A 45 22.04 0.12 11.18
C GLU A 45 21.93 1.44 11.97
N GLY A 46 20.72 1.78 12.44
CA GLY A 46 20.50 2.93 13.33
C GLY A 46 19.82 4.16 12.71
N SER A 47 19.46 4.14 11.42
CA SER A 47 18.55 5.15 10.85
C SER A 47 17.12 4.63 10.87
N SER A 48 16.33 5.09 11.86
CA SER A 48 14.91 4.70 12.02
C SER A 48 14.10 4.86 10.73
N GLY A 49 14.40 5.88 9.91
CA GLY A 49 13.77 6.07 8.60
C GLY A 49 14.12 4.98 7.58
N ALA A 50 15.38 4.54 7.52
CA ALA A 50 15.82 3.50 6.60
C ALA A 50 15.23 2.12 6.97
N GLU A 51 15.16 1.82 8.28
CA GLU A 51 14.54 0.61 8.81
C GLU A 51 13.04 0.57 8.50
N MET A 52 12.34 1.69 8.66
CA MET A 52 10.92 1.81 8.32
C MET A 52 10.66 1.62 6.81
N VAL A 53 11.47 2.24 5.94
CA VAL A 53 11.36 2.05 4.48
C VAL A 53 11.61 0.59 4.09
N SER A 54 12.62 -0.06 4.69
CA SER A 54 12.90 -1.48 4.47
C SER A 54 11.72 -2.36 4.92
N LEU A 55 11.17 -2.09 6.10
CA LEU A 55 10.00 -2.79 6.62
C LEU A 55 8.78 -2.62 5.70
N VAL A 56 8.49 -1.40 5.24
CA VAL A 56 7.36 -1.15 4.33
C VAL A 56 7.55 -1.92 3.03
N ARG A 57 8.76 -1.88 2.45
CA ARG A 57 9.08 -2.64 1.24
C ARG A 57 8.86 -4.13 1.42
N ASN A 58 9.29 -4.71 2.54
CA ASN A 58 9.07 -6.11 2.86
C ASN A 58 7.58 -6.44 3.00
N VAL A 59 6.81 -5.59 3.68
CA VAL A 59 5.35 -5.75 3.83
C VAL A 59 4.64 -5.61 2.48
N TRP A 60 5.06 -4.67 1.63
CA TRP A 60 4.53 -4.48 0.28
C TRP A 60 4.80 -5.71 -0.61
N GLN A 61 6.04 -6.21 -0.64
CA GLN A 61 6.39 -7.41 -1.40
C GLN A 61 5.60 -8.63 -0.92
N ALA A 62 5.46 -8.81 0.39
CA ALA A 62 4.65 -9.89 0.94
C ALA A 62 3.16 -9.74 0.61
N THR A 63 2.66 -8.51 0.56
CA THR A 63 1.30 -8.20 0.09
C THR A 63 1.13 -8.58 -1.38
N CYS A 64 2.11 -8.25 -2.24
CA CYS A 64 2.10 -8.62 -3.65
C CYS A 64 2.08 -10.15 -3.87
N ARG A 65 2.67 -10.93 -2.95
CA ARG A 65 2.64 -12.40 -2.96
C ARG A 65 1.32 -13.02 -2.48
N LEU A 66 0.39 -12.22 -1.96
CA LEU A 66 -0.97 -12.70 -1.65
C LEU A 66 -1.74 -12.96 -2.96
N SER A 67 -2.77 -13.80 -2.91
CA SER A 67 -3.67 -13.94 -4.05
C SER A 67 -4.42 -12.63 -4.30
N LEU A 68 -4.81 -12.36 -5.55
CA LEU A 68 -5.57 -11.16 -5.91
C LEU A 68 -6.77 -10.91 -4.97
N TYR A 69 -7.51 -11.97 -4.66
CA TYR A 69 -8.65 -11.92 -3.75
C TYR A 69 -8.27 -11.51 -2.32
N GLN A 70 -7.11 -11.96 -1.84
CA GLN A 70 -6.55 -11.56 -0.54
C GLN A 70 -6.02 -10.13 -0.55
N ARG A 71 -5.36 -9.69 -1.64
CA ARG A 71 -4.90 -8.31 -1.82
C ARG A 71 -6.07 -7.34 -1.78
N ARG A 72 -7.11 -7.58 -2.60
CA ARG A 72 -8.35 -6.79 -2.62
C ARG A 72 -9.03 -6.76 -1.25
N ALA A 73 -9.19 -7.91 -0.59
CA ALA A 73 -9.80 -7.99 0.74
C ALA A 73 -9.02 -7.24 1.85
N LEU A 74 -7.69 -7.16 1.70
CA LEU A 74 -6.83 -6.49 2.66
C LEU A 74 -6.76 -4.98 2.43
N LEU A 75 -6.39 -4.57 1.21
CA LEU A 75 -6.09 -3.18 0.87
C LEU A 75 -7.37 -2.33 0.78
N LEU A 76 -8.42 -2.84 0.15
CA LEU A 76 -9.67 -2.09 -0.03
C LEU A 76 -10.47 -1.91 1.26
N HIS A 77 -10.15 -2.66 2.32
CA HIS A 77 -10.78 -2.55 3.63
C HIS A 77 -10.02 -1.61 4.58
N SER A 78 -8.85 -1.08 4.20
CA SER A 78 -8.02 -0.28 5.10
C SER A 78 -7.40 0.92 4.40
N SER A 79 -8.01 2.09 4.62
CA SER A 79 -7.44 3.39 4.24
C SER A 79 -6.05 3.57 4.84
N ASP A 80 -5.87 3.23 6.12
CA ASP A 80 -4.62 3.46 6.85
C ASP A 80 -3.46 2.67 6.23
N LEU A 81 -3.68 1.40 5.86
CA LEU A 81 -2.67 0.59 5.19
C LEU A 81 -2.32 1.15 3.81
N MET A 82 -3.30 1.71 3.10
CA MET A 82 -3.09 2.33 1.80
C MET A 82 -2.26 3.61 1.91
N ILE A 83 -2.64 4.49 2.84
CA ILE A 83 -1.92 5.74 3.16
C ILE A 83 -0.49 5.40 3.56
N TYR A 84 -0.32 4.39 4.42
CA TYR A 84 1.00 3.93 4.83
C TYR A 84 1.87 3.47 3.65
N PHE A 85 1.33 2.72 2.69
CA PHE A 85 2.11 2.36 1.50
C PHE A 85 2.48 3.58 0.65
N LEU A 86 1.56 4.51 0.45
CA LEU A 86 1.78 5.73 -0.33
C LEU A 86 2.84 6.65 0.30
N GLU A 87 2.74 6.90 1.62
CA GLU A 87 3.68 7.74 2.37
C GLU A 87 5.12 7.24 2.28
N PHE A 88 5.30 5.93 2.26
CA PHE A 88 6.62 5.29 2.18
C PHE A 88 7.04 4.95 0.73
N GLY A 89 6.33 5.50 -0.26
CA GLY A 89 6.76 5.55 -1.65
C GLY A 89 6.38 4.35 -2.52
N VAL A 90 5.39 3.56 -2.13
CA VAL A 90 4.69 2.68 -3.07
C VAL A 90 3.84 3.56 -3.97
N SER A 91 4.03 3.48 -5.29
CA SER A 91 3.26 4.33 -6.20
C SER A 91 1.79 3.89 -6.25
N GLU A 92 0.91 4.86 -6.49
CA GLU A 92 -0.50 4.60 -6.77
C GLU A 92 -0.67 3.61 -7.93
N THR A 93 0.14 3.75 -8.99
CA THR A 93 0.15 2.83 -10.12
C THR A 93 0.44 1.39 -9.71
N ALA A 94 1.42 1.15 -8.83
CA ALA A 94 1.74 -0.18 -8.33
C ALA A 94 0.60 -0.77 -7.48
N ILE A 95 -0.12 0.07 -6.73
CA ILE A 95 -1.31 -0.35 -5.99
C ILE A 95 -2.41 -0.78 -6.94
N VAL A 96 -2.73 0.05 -7.94
CA VAL A 96 -3.76 -0.21 -8.95
C VAL A 96 -3.46 -1.50 -9.73
N GLU A 97 -2.23 -1.66 -10.20
CA GLU A 97 -1.77 -2.87 -10.90
C GLU A 97 -1.89 -4.11 -10.01
N SER A 98 -1.47 -4.03 -8.74
CA SER A 98 -1.58 -5.15 -7.80
C SER A 98 -3.04 -5.57 -7.53
N LEU A 99 -3.97 -4.63 -7.66
CA LEU A 99 -5.40 -4.86 -7.47
C LEU A 99 -6.09 -5.28 -8.77
N GLU A 100 -5.40 -5.24 -9.92
CA GLU A 100 -5.95 -5.56 -11.24
C GLU A 100 -7.29 -4.84 -11.48
N VAL A 101 -7.34 -3.54 -11.19
CA VAL A 101 -8.50 -2.67 -11.44
C VAL A 101 -8.13 -1.60 -12.47
N SER A 102 -9.11 -1.10 -13.22
CA SER A 102 -8.84 0.00 -14.15
C SER A 102 -8.64 1.33 -13.40
N SER A 103 -7.97 2.30 -14.04
CA SER A 103 -7.80 3.64 -13.45
C SER A 103 -9.12 4.41 -13.27
N GLU A 104 -10.17 4.03 -13.99
CA GLU A 104 -11.52 4.57 -13.80
C GLU A 104 -12.16 3.96 -12.55
N GLN A 105 -12.17 2.63 -12.44
CA GLN A 105 -12.65 1.93 -11.25
C GLN A 105 -11.89 2.36 -10.00
N TRP A 106 -10.59 2.64 -10.13
CA TRP A 106 -9.76 3.07 -9.03
C TRP A 106 -10.21 4.42 -8.44
N ARG A 107 -10.57 5.39 -9.29
CA ARG A 107 -11.09 6.68 -8.82
C ARG A 107 -12.38 6.51 -8.01
N ASP A 108 -13.31 5.70 -8.52
CA ASP A 108 -14.57 5.40 -7.83
C ASP A 108 -14.36 4.62 -6.52
N ILE A 109 -13.30 3.81 -6.46
CA ILE A 109 -12.91 3.08 -5.24
C ILE A 109 -12.36 4.06 -4.20
N LEU A 110 -11.45 4.95 -4.62
CA LEU A 110 -10.78 5.89 -3.71
C LEU A 110 -11.76 6.75 -2.91
N GLU A 111 -12.82 7.24 -3.55
CA GLU A 111 -13.84 8.07 -2.90
C GLU A 111 -14.65 7.34 -1.81
N ARG A 112 -14.65 6.01 -1.84
CA ARG A 112 -15.47 5.18 -0.95
C ARG A 112 -14.67 4.37 0.06
N LEU A 113 -13.35 4.50 0.06
CA LEU A 113 -12.52 3.75 1.01
C LEU A 113 -12.78 4.20 2.46
N PRO A 114 -12.74 3.27 3.44
CA PRO A 114 -12.62 1.82 3.26
C PRO A 114 -13.93 1.17 2.79
N LEU A 115 -13.83 0.20 1.88
CA LEU A 115 -14.98 -0.52 1.37
C LEU A 115 -15.48 -1.59 2.34
N SER A 116 -16.79 -1.84 2.31
CA SER A 116 -17.43 -2.94 3.01
C SER A 116 -17.07 -4.30 2.39
N ASP A 117 -17.23 -5.37 3.18
CA ASP A 117 -17.01 -6.75 2.69
C ASP A 117 -17.84 -7.11 1.45
N ILE A 118 -18.99 -6.46 1.28
CA ILE A 118 -19.90 -6.69 0.15
C ILE A 118 -19.39 -5.97 -1.09
N GLU A 119 -19.03 -4.70 -0.98
CA GLU A 119 -18.47 -3.93 -2.11
C GLU A 119 -17.17 -4.53 -2.63
N ILE A 120 -16.31 -5.01 -1.71
CA ILE A 120 -15.09 -5.73 -2.10
C ILE A 120 -15.44 -7.03 -2.82
N ALA A 121 -16.47 -7.75 -2.38
CA ALA A 121 -16.91 -8.97 -3.04
C ALA A 121 -17.44 -8.71 -4.46
N GLU A 122 -18.14 -7.59 -4.67
CA GLU A 122 -18.65 -7.14 -5.97
C GLU A 122 -17.49 -6.82 -6.92
N ILE A 123 -16.46 -6.10 -6.45
CA ILE A 123 -15.23 -5.84 -7.23
C ILE A 123 -14.46 -7.14 -7.52
N ALA A 124 -14.43 -8.07 -6.56
CA ALA A 124 -13.69 -9.31 -6.70
C ALA A 124 -14.39 -10.35 -7.58
N ARG A 125 -15.72 -10.30 -7.68
CA ARG A 125 -16.56 -11.29 -8.40
C ARG A 125 -17.82 -10.62 -9.00
N PRO A 126 -17.68 -9.81 -10.06
CA PRO A 126 -18.79 -9.02 -10.60
C PRO A 126 -19.95 -9.85 -11.20
N HIS A 127 -19.73 -11.13 -11.54
CA HIS A 127 -20.73 -11.96 -12.25
C HIS A 127 -21.50 -12.96 -11.37
N LYS A 128 -21.39 -12.91 -10.04
CA LYS A 128 -22.12 -13.84 -9.16
C LYS A 128 -23.51 -13.31 -8.77
N ARG A 129 -24.51 -14.19 -8.86
CA ARG A 129 -25.93 -13.90 -8.57
C ARG A 129 -26.16 -13.53 -7.10
N ASP A 130 -27.18 -12.72 -6.85
CA ASP A 130 -27.60 -12.22 -5.52
C ASP A 130 -27.75 -13.30 -4.42
N ARG A 131 -28.09 -14.54 -4.79
CA ARG A 131 -28.27 -15.64 -3.83
C ARG A 131 -26.99 -16.00 -3.05
N ASP A 132 -25.82 -15.54 -3.49
CA ASP A 132 -24.53 -15.85 -2.87
C ASP A 132 -23.93 -14.69 -2.06
N ARG A 133 -24.65 -13.58 -1.85
CA ARG A 133 -24.09 -12.35 -1.26
C ARG A 133 -23.47 -12.56 0.12
N GLU A 134 -24.15 -13.28 1.01
CA GLU A 134 -23.63 -13.60 2.35
C GLU A 134 -22.47 -14.62 2.32
N ALA A 135 -22.45 -15.52 1.34
CA ALA A 135 -21.31 -16.42 1.15
C ALA A 135 -20.08 -15.64 0.65
N ALA A 136 -20.27 -14.68 -0.25
CA ALA A 136 -19.22 -13.83 -0.79
C ALA A 136 -18.62 -12.92 0.30
N LYS A 137 -19.48 -12.29 1.12
CA LYS A 137 -19.10 -11.51 2.30
C LYS A 137 -18.24 -12.32 3.27
N ARG A 138 -18.67 -13.54 3.63
CA ARG A 138 -17.89 -14.46 4.48
C ARG A 138 -16.56 -14.84 3.83
N ALA A 139 -16.51 -15.03 2.52
CA ALA A 139 -15.28 -15.32 1.80
C ALA A 139 -14.30 -14.14 1.85
N ILE A 140 -14.76 -12.89 1.75
CA ILE A 140 -13.91 -11.69 1.91
C ILE A 140 -13.34 -11.61 3.33
N ARG A 141 -14.16 -11.81 4.37
CA ARG A 141 -13.68 -11.86 5.77
C ARG A 141 -12.59 -12.90 5.95
N LYS A 142 -12.81 -14.12 5.43
CA LYS A 142 -11.82 -15.20 5.48
C LYS A 142 -10.55 -14.83 4.73
N ALA A 143 -10.66 -14.28 3.52
CA ALA A 143 -9.51 -13.85 2.73
C ALA A 143 -8.68 -12.79 3.45
N ARG A 144 -9.32 -11.80 4.07
CA ARG A 144 -8.65 -10.77 4.88
C ARG A 144 -7.98 -11.37 6.13
N PHE A 145 -8.65 -12.29 6.83
CA PHE A 145 -8.05 -13.00 7.97
C PHE A 145 -6.80 -13.79 7.55
N ASP A 146 -6.89 -14.56 6.46
CA ASP A 146 -5.78 -15.35 5.95
C ASP A 146 -4.63 -14.45 5.46
N ALA A 147 -4.93 -13.31 4.83
CA ALA A 147 -3.94 -12.31 4.43
C ALA A 147 -3.18 -11.78 5.64
N ARG A 148 -3.90 -11.31 6.68
CA ARG A 148 -3.30 -10.83 7.93
C ARG A 148 -2.48 -11.91 8.62
N ARG A 149 -2.94 -13.16 8.61
CA ARG A 149 -2.20 -14.30 9.18
C ARG A 149 -0.91 -14.57 8.42
N LYS A 150 -0.91 -14.47 7.09
CA LYS A 150 0.29 -14.62 6.25
C LYS A 150 1.29 -13.49 6.51
N LEU A 151 0.83 -12.24 6.49
CA LEU A 151 1.68 -11.07 6.76
C LEU A 151 2.20 -11.05 8.21
N GLY A 152 1.42 -11.52 9.18
CA GLY A 152 1.85 -11.64 10.57
C GLY A 152 3.02 -12.61 10.77
N ARG A 153 3.29 -13.53 9.84
CA ARG A 153 4.47 -14.40 9.88
C ARG A 153 5.77 -13.67 9.55
N LEU A 154 5.71 -12.46 8.99
CA LEU A 154 6.89 -11.62 8.72
C LEU A 154 7.48 -11.02 10.00
N ARG A 155 6.74 -11.07 11.13
CA ARG A 155 7.21 -10.61 12.44
C ARG A 155 8.02 -11.65 13.20
N LYS A 156 8.28 -12.81 12.60
CA LYS A 156 9.06 -13.91 13.16
C LYS A 156 10.40 -13.98 12.45
#